data_AF-A0A1Q2LFQ0-F1
#
_entry.id   AF-A0A1Q2LFQ0-F1
#
_cell.length_a   1.000
_cell.length_b   1.000
_cell.length_c   1.000
_cell.angle_alpha   90.00
_cell.angle_beta   90.00
_cell.angle_gamma   90.00
#
_symmetry.space_group_name_H-M   'P 1'
#
loop_
_entity.id
_entity.type
_entity.pdbx_description
1 polymer ?
#
loop_
_entity_poly.entity_id
_entity_poly.type
_entity_poly.pdbx_seq_one_letter_code
_entity_poly.pdbx_strand_id
1 'polypeptide(L)'
;MMRVIYIGVFLLIHISQASDALTMTTIWIKKHYTQEVKERYYQQDARKYYKVWGFDYCLGYTKGLPNNHAHRSDAYARDLVLEVGGKQALAELKQFVERRKKDSSLTNCLELYDSKEYQAEVERIVKKYCKECK
;
A
#
# COMPACT_ATOMS: atom_id res chain seq x y z
N MET A 1 7.23 -36.25 -44.93
CA MET A 1 6.49 -35.02 -44.55
C MET A 1 5.73 -35.13 -43.21
N MET A 2 5.21 -36.30 -42.79
CA MET A 2 4.45 -36.44 -41.52
C MET A 2 5.25 -36.22 -40.21
N ARG A 3 6.57 -36.52 -40.17
CA ARG A 3 7.37 -36.40 -38.93
C ARG A 3 7.63 -34.95 -38.47
N VAL A 4 7.72 -33.99 -39.40
CA VAL A 4 8.00 -32.58 -39.09
C VAL A 4 6.76 -31.88 -38.50
N ILE A 5 5.58 -32.26 -38.99
CA ILE A 5 4.30 -31.73 -38.50
C ILE A 5 4.06 -32.18 -37.05
N TYR A 6 4.41 -33.42 -36.71
CA TYR A 6 4.21 -33.98 -35.37
C TYR A 6 5.06 -33.26 -34.31
N ILE A 7 6.32 -32.94 -34.64
CA ILE A 7 7.21 -32.19 -33.75
C ILE A 7 6.73 -30.75 -33.56
N GLY A 8 6.24 -30.10 -34.63
CA GLY A 8 5.67 -28.75 -34.55
C GLY A 8 4.41 -28.67 -33.69
N VAL A 9 3.51 -29.66 -33.81
CA VAL A 9 2.30 -29.75 -32.99
C VAL A 9 2.64 -30.05 -31.52
N PHE A 10 3.62 -30.92 -31.25
CA PHE A 10 4.06 -31.19 -29.87
C PHE A 10 4.67 -29.96 -29.19
N LEU A 11 5.51 -29.20 -29.90
CA LEU A 11 6.08 -27.94 -29.40
C LEU A 11 5.00 -26.89 -29.12
N LEU A 12 4.01 -26.75 -30.00
CA LEU A 12 2.89 -25.82 -29.79
C LEU A 12 2.03 -26.19 -28.57
N ILE A 13 1.79 -27.48 -28.32
CA ILE A 13 1.04 -27.95 -27.13
C ILE A 13 1.83 -27.67 -25.84
N HIS A 14 3.16 -27.85 -25.85
CA HIS A 14 3.98 -27.55 -24.67
C HIS A 14 4.04 -26.04 -24.39
N ILE A 15 4.08 -25.21 -25.46
CA ILE A 15 4.03 -23.75 -25.34
C ILE A 15 2.66 -23.29 -24.81
N SER A 16 1.55 -23.87 -25.27
CA SER A 16 0.21 -23.52 -24.78
C SER A 16 0.02 -23.92 -23.32
N GLN A 17 0.48 -25.11 -22.92
CA GLN A 17 0.42 -25.57 -21.53
C GLN A 17 1.29 -24.70 -20.60
N ALA A 18 2.44 -24.21 -21.08
CA ALA A 18 3.28 -23.29 -20.33
C ALA A 18 2.64 -21.89 -20.17
N SER A 19 1.97 -21.37 -21.21
CA SER A 19 1.23 -20.11 -21.10
C SER A 19 0.03 -20.22 -20.17
N ASP A 20 -0.66 -21.36 -20.17
CA ASP A 20 -1.81 -21.59 -19.30
C ASP A 20 -1.37 -21.75 -17.84
N ALA A 21 -0.24 -22.42 -17.57
CA ALA A 21 0.35 -22.51 -16.23
C ALA A 21 0.83 -21.16 -15.71
N LEU A 22 1.42 -20.31 -16.56
CA LEU A 22 1.84 -18.95 -16.20
C LEU A 22 0.64 -18.04 -15.91
N THR A 23 -0.44 -18.22 -16.67
CA THR A 23 -1.71 -17.49 -16.48
C THR A 23 -2.40 -17.92 -15.19
N MET A 24 -2.41 -19.23 -14.90
CA MET A 24 -2.96 -19.76 -13.66
C MET A 24 -2.13 -19.37 -12.44
N THR A 25 -0.80 -19.31 -12.54
CA THR A 25 0.07 -18.82 -11.45
C THR A 25 -0.05 -17.31 -11.24
N THR A 26 -0.19 -16.50 -12.29
CA THR A 26 -0.44 -15.06 -12.15
C THR A 26 -1.85 -14.77 -11.60
N ILE A 27 -2.86 -15.54 -12.01
CA ILE A 27 -4.18 -15.52 -11.39
C ILE A 27 -4.08 -15.97 -9.94
N TRP A 28 -3.31 -17.03 -9.62
CA TRP A 28 -3.10 -17.50 -8.25
C TRP A 28 -2.37 -16.46 -7.40
N ILE A 29 -1.33 -15.80 -7.90
CA ILE A 29 -0.64 -14.69 -7.23
C ILE A 29 -1.58 -13.50 -7.04
N LYS A 30 -2.35 -13.09 -8.05
CA LYS A 30 -3.39 -12.04 -7.92
C LYS A 30 -4.50 -12.44 -6.94
N LYS A 31 -4.84 -13.73 -6.86
CA LYS A 31 -5.91 -14.30 -6.04
C LYS A 31 -5.46 -14.66 -4.61
N HIS A 32 -4.16 -14.89 -4.39
CA HIS A 32 -3.52 -15.19 -3.10
C HIS A 32 -2.84 -13.97 -2.47
N TYR A 33 -2.75 -12.85 -3.19
CA TYR A 33 -2.64 -11.51 -2.60
C TYR A 33 -4.01 -11.10 -2.03
N THR A 34 -4.46 -11.86 -1.02
CA THR A 34 -5.79 -11.74 -0.44
C THR A 34 -5.89 -10.53 0.46
N GLN A 35 -7.12 -10.04 0.64
CA GLN A 35 -7.45 -9.01 1.63
C GLN A 35 -6.90 -9.35 3.03
N GLU A 36 -6.94 -10.64 3.40
CA GLU A 36 -6.40 -11.16 4.67
C GLU A 36 -4.89 -10.90 4.83
N VAL A 37 -4.10 -11.03 3.75
CA VAL A 37 -2.65 -10.74 3.78
C VAL A 37 -2.42 -9.25 3.98
N LYS A 38 -3.16 -8.39 3.26
CA LYS A 38 -3.09 -6.93 3.44
C LYS A 38 -3.47 -6.53 4.86
N GLU A 39 -4.53 -7.11 5.41
CA GLU A 39 -4.97 -6.92 6.79
C GLU A 39 -3.91 -7.34 7.78
N ARG A 40 -3.26 -8.49 7.58
CA ARG A 40 -2.17 -8.96 8.44
C ARG A 40 -0.97 -8.01 8.45
N TYR A 41 -0.53 -7.56 7.27
CA TYR A 41 0.57 -6.59 7.19
C TYR A 41 0.19 -5.26 7.81
N TYR A 42 -1.02 -4.76 7.51
CA TYR A 42 -1.55 -3.55 8.13
C TYR A 42 -1.59 -3.68 9.66
N GLN A 43 -2.06 -4.81 10.19
CA GLN A 43 -2.15 -5.05 11.63
C GLN A 43 -0.80 -5.06 12.34
N GLN A 44 0.27 -5.51 11.67
CA GLN A 44 1.60 -5.54 12.26
C GLN A 44 2.24 -4.16 12.35
N ASP A 45 1.91 -3.25 11.44
CA ASP A 45 2.65 -1.99 11.22
C ASP A 45 1.74 -0.75 11.08
N ALA A 46 0.47 -0.81 11.51
CA ALA A 46 -0.51 0.26 11.30
C ALA A 46 0.00 1.63 11.77
N ARG A 47 0.67 1.66 12.93
CA ARG A 47 1.28 2.89 13.48
C ARG A 47 2.30 3.48 12.52
N LYS A 48 3.20 2.65 11.98
CA LYS A 48 4.20 3.06 10.99
C LYS A 48 3.51 3.60 9.74
N TYR A 49 2.49 2.91 9.24
CA TYR A 49 1.80 3.33 8.02
C TYR A 49 1.06 4.66 8.17
N TYR A 50 0.35 4.88 9.28
CA TYR A 50 -0.27 6.20 9.56
C TYR A 50 0.77 7.30 9.74
N LYS A 51 1.89 7.02 10.41
CA LYS A 51 2.98 7.99 10.57
C LYS A 51 3.51 8.45 9.21
N VAL A 52 3.81 7.51 8.31
CA VAL A 52 4.30 7.81 6.97
C VAL A 52 3.24 8.54 6.15
N TRP A 53 1.99 8.06 6.20
CA TRP A 53 0.90 8.68 5.44
C TRP A 53 0.67 10.15 5.83
N GLY A 54 0.62 10.46 7.13
CA GLY A 54 0.39 11.85 7.57
C GLY A 54 1.58 12.77 7.28
N PHE A 55 2.80 12.23 7.25
CA PHE A 55 3.99 12.97 6.81
C PHE A 55 3.93 13.29 5.31
N ASP A 56 3.65 12.29 4.48
CA ASP A 56 3.43 12.46 3.04
C ASP A 56 2.32 13.48 2.76
N TYR A 57 1.23 13.41 3.53
CA TYR A 57 0.12 14.35 3.43
C TYR A 57 0.55 15.78 3.79
N CYS A 58 1.32 15.95 4.87
CA CYS A 58 1.87 17.25 5.27
C CYS A 58 2.71 17.88 4.14
N LEU A 59 3.58 17.08 3.51
CA LEU A 59 4.43 17.49 2.39
C LEU A 59 3.67 17.76 1.08
N GLY A 60 2.37 17.44 1.04
CA GLY A 60 1.54 17.59 -0.16
C GLY A 60 1.72 16.47 -1.19
N TYR A 61 2.45 15.40 -0.86
CA TYR A 61 2.71 14.28 -1.77
C TYR A 61 1.48 13.42 -2.07
N THR A 62 0.41 13.59 -1.29
CA THR A 62 -0.87 12.92 -1.54
C THR A 62 -1.74 13.62 -2.60
N LYS A 63 -1.38 14.85 -3.02
CA LYS A 63 -2.13 15.61 -4.04
C LYS A 63 -1.53 15.37 -5.43
N GLY A 64 -1.86 14.21 -6.02
CA GLY A 64 -1.60 13.93 -7.43
C GLY A 64 -0.13 13.92 -7.82
N LEU A 65 0.61 12.90 -7.38
CA LEU A 65 1.91 12.62 -7.97
C LEU A 65 1.73 11.80 -9.25
N PRO A 66 2.35 12.18 -10.37
CA PRO A 66 2.37 11.33 -11.56
C PRO A 66 3.09 10.00 -11.21
N ASN A 67 2.65 8.92 -11.86
CA ASN A 67 2.96 7.50 -11.55
C ASN A 67 4.46 7.14 -11.45
N ASN A 68 5.36 8.07 -11.75
CA ASN A 68 6.81 7.97 -11.69
C ASN A 68 7.40 8.02 -10.26
N HIS A 69 6.59 8.28 -9.22
CA HIS A 69 7.01 8.11 -7.82
C HIS A 69 6.63 6.74 -7.21
N ALA A 70 6.13 5.81 -8.02
CA ALA A 70 5.75 4.44 -7.63
C ALA A 70 6.92 3.56 -7.13
N HIS A 71 8.17 4.04 -7.17
CA HIS A 71 9.35 3.33 -6.66
C HIS A 71 9.69 3.60 -5.18
N ARG A 72 8.91 4.43 -4.46
CA ARG A 72 9.10 4.57 -3.00
C ARG A 72 8.37 3.44 -2.29
N SER A 73 9.06 2.77 -1.37
CA SER A 73 8.53 1.81 -0.39
C SER A 73 7.23 2.24 0.30
N ASP A 74 6.93 3.53 0.24
CA ASP A 74 5.83 4.20 0.94
C ASP A 74 4.51 4.17 0.14
N ALA A 75 4.55 3.87 -1.17
CA ALA A 75 3.33 3.67 -1.96
C ALA A 75 2.47 2.55 -1.39
N TYR A 76 3.11 1.46 -0.97
CA TYR A 76 2.45 0.33 -0.33
C TYR A 76 1.80 0.70 1.01
N ALA A 77 2.50 1.51 1.83
CA ALA A 77 1.95 2.02 3.08
C ALA A 77 0.69 2.87 2.85
N ARG A 78 0.69 3.70 1.79
CA ARG A 78 -0.48 4.52 1.44
C ARG A 78 -1.67 3.67 1.03
N ASP A 79 -1.45 2.68 0.17
CA ASP A 79 -2.51 1.80 -0.31
C ASP A 79 -3.10 0.98 0.85
N LEU A 80 -2.26 0.44 1.74
CA LEU A 80 -2.73 -0.29 2.92
C LEU A 80 -3.62 0.56 3.84
N VAL A 81 -3.23 1.81 4.11
CA VAL A 81 -4.04 2.68 4.98
C VAL A 81 -5.36 3.07 4.30
N LEU A 82 -5.35 3.31 2.99
CA LEU A 82 -6.55 3.62 2.22
C LEU A 82 -7.52 2.43 2.13
N GLU A 83 -7.00 1.24 1.81
CA GLU A 83 -7.79 0.04 1.56
C GLU A 83 -8.22 -0.68 2.84
N VAL A 84 -7.35 -0.73 3.85
CA VAL A 84 -7.60 -1.47 5.11
C VAL A 84 -7.95 -0.53 6.26
N GLY A 85 -7.18 0.55 6.44
CA GLY A 85 -7.39 1.48 7.55
C GLY A 85 -8.69 2.29 7.48
N GLY A 86 -9.20 2.47 6.27
CA GLY A 86 -10.52 3.04 6.02
C GLY A 86 -10.54 4.57 5.97
N LYS A 87 -11.53 5.09 5.24
CA LYS A 87 -11.64 6.53 4.93
C LYS A 87 -11.81 7.41 6.17
N GLN A 88 -12.46 6.91 7.22
CA GLN A 88 -12.72 7.68 8.45
C GLN A 88 -11.44 7.95 9.25
N ALA A 89 -10.62 6.91 9.46
CA ALA A 89 -9.33 7.04 10.15
C ALA A 89 -8.42 8.06 9.45
N LEU A 90 -8.35 7.98 8.12
CA LEU A 90 -7.61 8.94 7.30
C LEU A 90 -8.17 10.36 7.37
N ALA A 91 -9.49 10.53 7.38
CA ALA A 91 -10.11 11.84 7.49
C ALA A 91 -9.75 12.53 8.83
N GLU A 92 -9.71 11.77 9.93
CA GLU A 92 -9.29 12.30 11.23
C GLU A 92 -7.81 12.72 11.22
N LEU A 93 -6.91 11.86 10.72
CA LEU A 93 -5.49 12.18 10.63
C LEU A 93 -5.25 13.41 9.74
N LYS A 94 -5.94 13.46 8.60
CA LYS A 94 -5.90 14.60 7.67
C LYS A 94 -6.28 15.90 8.38
N GLN A 95 -7.40 15.89 9.10
CA GLN A 95 -7.84 17.07 9.85
C GLN A 95 -6.85 17.47 10.94
N PHE A 96 -6.25 16.49 11.64
CA PHE A 96 -5.21 16.79 12.62
C PHE A 96 -4.00 17.48 11.97
N VAL A 97 -3.49 16.93 10.87
CA VAL A 97 -2.34 17.51 10.15
C VAL A 97 -2.67 18.91 9.64
N GLU A 98 -3.85 19.13 9.04
CA GLU A 98 -4.28 20.47 8.59
C GLU A 98 -4.36 21.50 9.72
N ARG A 99 -4.80 21.09 10.93
CA ARG A 99 -4.87 21.99 12.10
C ARG A 99 -3.50 22.32 12.70
N ARG A 100 -2.50 21.44 12.54
CA ARG A 100 -1.22 21.52 13.25
C ARG A 100 -0.06 21.93 12.36
N LYS A 101 -0.12 21.65 11.06
CA LYS A 101 0.93 22.06 10.13
C LYS A 101 0.97 23.59 10.03
N LYS A 102 2.17 24.15 10.01
CA LYS A 102 2.40 25.57 9.75
C LYS A 102 2.41 25.84 8.24
N ASP A 103 3.20 25.05 7.53
CA ASP A 103 3.26 24.98 6.07
C ASP A 103 3.65 23.54 5.64
N SER A 104 3.87 23.36 4.34
CA SER A 104 4.27 22.07 3.73
C SER A 104 5.78 21.97 3.48
N SER A 105 6.61 22.77 4.16
CA SER A 105 8.06 22.61 4.11
C SER A 105 8.50 21.33 4.81
N LEU A 106 9.62 20.76 4.34
CA LEU A 106 10.19 19.55 4.94
C LEU A 106 10.45 19.71 6.45
N THR A 107 11.03 20.84 6.85
CA THR A 107 11.35 21.13 8.25
C THR A 107 10.10 21.15 9.12
N ASN A 108 9.06 21.89 8.75
CA ASN A 108 7.84 21.97 9.55
C ASN A 108 7.08 20.64 9.60
N CYS A 109 7.08 19.87 8.50
CA CYS A 109 6.48 18.55 8.51
C CYS A 109 7.27 17.54 9.34
N LEU A 110 8.60 17.64 9.38
CA LEU A 110 9.45 16.80 10.23
C LEU A 110 9.27 17.15 11.71
N GLU A 111 9.22 18.44 12.05
CA GLU A 111 8.89 18.92 13.40
C GLU A 111 7.52 18.37 13.86
N LEU A 112 6.50 18.43 12.98
CA LEU A 112 5.19 17.86 13.27
C LEU A 112 5.26 16.35 13.43
N TYR A 113 5.97 15.65 12.56
CA TYR A 113 6.13 14.19 12.62
C TYR A 113 6.76 13.75 13.95
N ASP A 114 7.82 14.42 14.40
CA ASP A 114 8.52 14.09 15.64
C ASP A 114 7.77 14.56 16.91
N SER A 115 6.74 15.40 16.76
CA SER A 115 5.96 15.94 17.88
C SER A 115 5.21 14.86 18.67
N LYS A 116 5.15 15.01 19.99
CA LYS A 116 4.40 14.10 20.88
C LYS A 116 2.92 14.06 20.52
N GLU A 117 2.36 15.17 20.06
CA GLU A 117 0.97 15.30 19.67
C GLU A 117 0.65 14.46 18.43
N TYR A 118 1.54 14.46 17.43
CA TYR A 118 1.36 13.62 16.24
C TYR A 118 1.46 12.14 16.58
N GLN A 119 2.43 11.76 17.40
CA GLN A 119 2.58 10.36 17.85
C GLN A 119 1.35 9.88 18.63
N ALA A 120 0.82 10.72 19.52
CA ALA A 120 -0.40 10.44 20.27
C ALA A 120 -1.66 10.36 19.37
N GLU A 121 -1.75 11.21 18.35
CA GLU A 121 -2.87 11.16 17.41
C GLU A 121 -2.86 9.87 16.58
N VAL A 122 -1.69 9.47 16.07
CA VAL A 122 -1.55 8.18 15.37
C VAL A 122 -1.96 7.03 16.29
N GLU A 123 -1.49 7.03 17.53
CA GLU A 123 -1.84 6.01 18.52
C GLU A 123 -3.35 5.96 18.79
N ARG A 124 -4.00 7.13 18.92
CA ARG A 124 -5.45 7.26 19.11
C ARG A 124 -6.21 6.68 17.93
N ILE A 125 -5.79 6.99 16.70
CA ILE A 125 -6.43 6.51 15.47
C ILE A 125 -6.30 5.00 15.36
N VAL A 126 -5.10 4.44 15.55
CA VAL A 126 -4.88 2.99 15.48
C VAL A 126 -5.73 2.28 16.52
N LYS A 127 -5.75 2.72 17.78
CA LYS A 127 -6.60 2.14 18.83
C LYS A 127 -8.10 2.21 18.53
N LYS A 128 -8.56 3.28 17.90
CA LYS A 128 -9.97 3.48 17.56
C LYS A 128 -10.43 2.56 16.42
N TYR A 129 -9.62 2.44 15.37
CA TYR A 129 -10.02 1.79 14.12
C TYR A 129 -9.41 0.40 13.90
N CYS A 130 -8.39 0.01 14.67
CA CYS A 130 -7.77 -1.29 14.60
C CYS A 130 -7.32 -1.77 15.99
N LYS A 131 -8.27 -2.34 16.75
CA LYS A 131 -8.03 -2.83 18.11
C LYS A 131 -6.99 -3.96 18.19
N GLU A 132 -6.91 -4.75 17.12
CA GLU A 132 -5.99 -5.89 17.00
C GLU A 132 -4.59 -5.49 16.47
N CYS A 133 -4.37 -4.20 16.15
CA CYS A 133 -3.10 -3.73 15.59
C CYS A 133 -1.99 -3.58 16.63
N LYS A 134 -0.79 -4.03 16.27
CA LYS A 134 0.46 -3.89 17.04
C LYS A 134 1.08 -2.51 16.97
#